data_AF-A0A5M7QR08-F1
#
_entry.id   AF-A0A5M7QR08-F1
#
_cell.length_a   1.000
_cell.length_b   1.000
_cell.length_c   1.000
_cell.angle_alpha   90.00
_cell.angle_beta   90.00
_cell.angle_gamma   90.00
#
_symmetry.space_group_name_H-M   'P 1'
#
loop_
_entity.id
_entity.type
_entity.pdbx_description
1 polymer ?
#
loop_
_entity_poly.entity_id
_entity_poly.type
_entity_poly.pdbx_seq_one_letter_code
_entity_poly.pdbx_strand_id
1 'polypeptide(L)'
;MLTVLSVCGRYLRAFIIIYLCLYAGIGIASLLPITLPGSIIGMLILFALLASQILPVSWVKPSCHLLIRYMALLFVPISVGVMNYTDVLTAQFGPIVISCVVSTLLVLSIVGVSAHKLHSRKPAGESGDE
;
A
#
# COMPACT_ATOMS: atom_id res chain seq x y z
N MET A 1 0.00 -27.90 -21.11
CA MET A 1 0.12 -26.62 -21.87
C MET A 1 -1.03 -25.66 -21.55
N LEU A 2 -2.30 -26.07 -21.68
CA LEU A 2 -3.49 -25.25 -21.38
C LEU A 2 -3.57 -24.73 -19.93
N THR A 3 -3.14 -25.54 -18.94
CA THR A 3 -3.15 -25.14 -17.53
C THR A 3 -2.20 -23.97 -17.25
N VAL A 4 -1.00 -23.98 -17.82
CA VAL A 4 0.00 -22.91 -17.64
C VAL A 4 -0.48 -21.60 -18.26
N LEU A 5 -1.12 -21.68 -19.43
CA LEU A 5 -1.69 -20.52 -20.12
C LEU A 5 -2.82 -19.86 -19.30
N SER A 6 -3.70 -20.68 -18.69
CA SER A 6 -4.76 -20.19 -17.80
C SER A 6 -4.24 -19.59 -16.49
N VAL A 7 -3.11 -20.08 -15.98
CA VAL A 7 -2.47 -19.57 -14.78
C VAL A 7 -1.81 -18.22 -15.09
N CYS A 8 -1.07 -18.12 -16.18
CA CYS A 8 -0.44 -16.88 -16.64
C CYS A 8 -1.48 -15.77 -16.84
N GLY A 9 -2.61 -16.08 -17.50
CA GLY A 9 -3.72 -15.12 -17.66
C GLY A 9 -4.30 -14.62 -16.33
N ARG A 10 -4.33 -15.47 -15.29
CA ARG A 10 -4.78 -15.08 -13.95
C ARG A 10 -3.82 -14.14 -13.22
N TYR A 11 -2.52 -14.24 -13.47
CA TYR A 11 -1.53 -13.28 -12.97
C TYR A 11 -1.60 -11.96 -13.74
N LEU A 12 -1.72 -12.02 -15.06
CA LEU A 12 -1.79 -10.83 -15.89
C LEU A 12 -3.00 -9.96 -15.55
N ARG A 13 -4.21 -10.55 -15.45
CA ARG A 13 -5.41 -9.81 -15.04
C ARG A 13 -5.24 -9.14 -13.67
N ALA A 14 -4.62 -9.84 -12.71
CA ALA A 14 -4.43 -9.36 -11.35
C ALA A 14 -3.47 -8.17 -11.34
N PHE A 15 -2.40 -8.26 -12.13
CA PHE A 15 -1.42 -7.20 -12.28
C PHE A 15 -2.01 -5.96 -12.94
N ILE A 16 -2.82 -6.15 -14.00
CA ILE A 16 -3.54 -5.07 -14.68
C ILE A 16 -4.49 -4.34 -13.73
N ILE A 17 -5.24 -5.06 -12.89
CA ILE A 17 -6.15 -4.44 -11.91
C ILE A 17 -5.39 -3.55 -10.92
N ILE A 18 -4.27 -4.04 -10.37
CA ILE A 18 -3.42 -3.27 -9.44
C ILE A 18 -2.90 -2.00 -10.14
N TYR A 19 -2.39 -2.14 -11.36
CA TYR A 19 -1.87 -1.02 -12.14
C TYR A 19 -2.95 0.00 -12.51
N LEU A 20 -4.16 -0.45 -12.87
CA LEU A 20 -5.30 0.42 -13.15
C LEU A 20 -5.67 1.25 -11.91
N CYS A 21 -5.71 0.64 -10.73
CA CYS A 21 -5.97 1.36 -9.48
C CYS A 21 -4.88 2.38 -9.18
N LEU A 22 -3.60 2.04 -9.42
CA LEU A 22 -2.48 2.96 -9.26
C LEU A 22 -2.59 4.16 -10.21
N TYR A 23 -2.84 3.92 -11.51
CA TYR A 23 -2.99 5.00 -12.48
C TYR A 23 -4.22 5.87 -12.21
N ALA A 24 -5.33 5.28 -11.78
CA ALA A 24 -6.51 6.02 -11.33
C ALA A 24 -6.16 6.91 -10.12
N GLY A 25 -5.41 6.38 -9.14
CA GLY A 25 -4.95 7.14 -7.98
C GLY A 25 -4.01 8.29 -8.35
N ILE A 26 -3.10 8.09 -9.30
CA ILE A 26 -2.23 9.16 -9.84
C ILE A 26 -3.05 10.22 -10.58
N GLY A 27 -4.01 9.81 -11.41
CA GLY A 27 -4.91 10.72 -12.11
C GLY A 27 -5.73 11.59 -11.15
N ILE A 28 -6.31 10.97 -10.12
CA ILE A 28 -7.05 11.67 -9.07
C ILE A 28 -6.14 12.60 -8.27
N ALA A 29 -4.93 12.14 -7.90
CA ALA A 29 -3.95 12.98 -7.20
C ALA A 29 -3.56 14.22 -8.01
N SER A 30 -3.50 14.11 -9.35
CA SER A 30 -3.17 15.27 -10.20
C SER A 30 -4.30 16.30 -10.29
N LEU A 31 -5.54 15.88 -10.02
CA LEU A 31 -6.72 16.74 -10.06
C LEU A 31 -7.03 17.38 -8.70
N LEU A 32 -6.64 16.74 -7.59
CA LEU A 32 -6.81 17.31 -6.26
C LEU A 32 -5.59 18.15 -5.86
N PRO A 33 -5.78 19.33 -5.23
CA PRO A 33 -4.70 20.17 -4.71
C PRO A 33 -4.05 19.63 -3.42
N ILE A 34 -4.18 18.33 -3.14
CA ILE A 34 -3.70 17.68 -1.91
C ILE A 34 -2.32 17.04 -2.15
N THR A 35 -1.44 17.09 -1.15
CA THR A 35 -0.08 16.53 -1.20
C THR A 35 0.00 15.02 -1.03
N LEU A 36 -1.12 14.30 -1.19
CA LEU A 36 -1.16 12.85 -1.01
C LEU A 36 -0.57 12.14 -2.24
N PRO A 37 0.38 11.20 -2.06
CA PRO A 37 0.92 10.42 -3.17
C PRO A 37 -0.19 9.63 -3.86
N GLY A 38 -0.19 9.63 -5.20
CA GLY A 38 -1.18 8.89 -5.99
C GLY A 38 -1.22 7.39 -5.70
N SER A 39 -0.11 6.80 -5.21
CA SER A 39 -0.06 5.41 -4.76
C SER A 39 -0.94 5.14 -3.53
N ILE A 40 -1.02 6.08 -2.57
CA ILE A 40 -1.89 5.95 -1.40
C ILE A 40 -3.36 6.00 -1.84
N ILE A 41 -3.71 6.93 -2.74
CA ILE A 41 -5.06 7.02 -3.30
C ILE A 41 -5.40 5.75 -4.09
N GLY A 42 -4.48 5.23 -4.90
CA GLY A 42 -4.67 3.97 -5.62
C GLY A 42 -4.91 2.78 -4.71
N MET A 43 -4.21 2.70 -3.56
CA MET A 43 -4.49 1.68 -2.53
C MET A 43 -5.87 1.84 -1.91
N LEU A 44 -6.33 3.07 -1.64
CA LEU A 44 -7.68 3.32 -1.12
C LEU A 44 -8.77 2.95 -2.13
N ILE A 45 -8.56 3.22 -3.43
CA ILE A 45 -9.47 2.79 -4.50
C ILE A 45 -9.56 1.27 -4.56
N LEU A 46 -8.41 0.59 -4.56
CA LEU A 46 -8.37 -0.87 -4.55
C LEU A 46 -9.08 -1.42 -3.30
N PHE A 47 -8.82 -0.84 -2.13
CA PHE A 47 -9.48 -1.20 -0.88
C PHE A 47 -11.00 -1.03 -0.96
N ALA A 48 -11.49 0.11 -1.48
CA ALA A 48 -12.91 0.36 -1.66
C ALA A 48 -13.57 -0.64 -2.62
N LEU A 49 -12.91 -1.00 -3.72
CA LEU A 49 -13.40 -2.02 -4.67
C LEU A 49 -13.51 -3.42 -4.03
N LEU A 50 -12.55 -3.78 -3.18
CA LEU A 50 -12.58 -5.03 -2.42
C LEU A 50 -13.64 -4.99 -1.31
N ALA A 51 -13.75 -3.88 -0.59
CA ALA A 51 -14.71 -3.69 0.50
C ALA A 51 -16.16 -3.73 0.01
N SER A 52 -16.44 -3.12 -1.15
CA SER A 52 -17.75 -3.16 -1.81
C SER A 52 -18.08 -4.51 -2.46
N GLN A 53 -17.19 -5.51 -2.37
CA GLN A 53 -17.32 -6.85 -2.97
C GLN A 53 -17.49 -6.87 -4.50
N ILE A 54 -17.35 -5.74 -5.18
CA ILE A 54 -17.36 -5.62 -6.64
C ILE A 54 -16.20 -6.43 -7.22
N LEU A 55 -15.06 -6.39 -6.54
CA LEU A 55 -13.85 -7.07 -6.95
C LEU A 55 -13.50 -8.21 -5.98
N PRO A 56 -13.71 -9.47 -6.35
CA PRO A 56 -13.38 -10.60 -5.48
C PRO A 56 -11.86 -10.70 -5.25
N VAL A 57 -11.47 -10.90 -3.99
CA VAL A 57 -10.05 -10.92 -3.55
C VAL A 57 -9.22 -11.94 -4.33
N SER A 58 -9.82 -13.06 -4.74
CA SER A 58 -9.17 -14.12 -5.52
C SER A 58 -8.63 -13.65 -6.88
N TRP A 59 -9.12 -12.52 -7.40
CA TRP A 59 -8.66 -11.96 -8.66
C TRP A 59 -7.35 -11.19 -8.54
N VAL A 60 -7.03 -10.62 -7.37
CA VAL A 60 -5.84 -9.78 -7.17
C VAL A 60 -4.74 -10.52 -6.39
N LYS A 61 -5.15 -11.43 -5.49
CA LYS A 61 -4.27 -12.23 -4.63
C LYS A 61 -3.05 -12.85 -5.33
N PRO A 62 -3.14 -13.48 -6.51
CA PRO A 62 -1.98 -14.13 -7.13
C PRO A 62 -0.83 -13.14 -7.43
N SER A 63 -1.13 -11.99 -8.03
CA SER A 63 -0.08 -11.00 -8.34
C SER A 63 0.41 -10.27 -7.10
N CYS A 64 -0.47 -9.92 -6.15
CA CYS A 64 -0.02 -9.36 -4.87
C CYS A 64 1.00 -10.27 -4.18
N HIS A 65 0.76 -11.59 -4.15
CA HIS A 65 1.70 -12.53 -3.54
C HIS A 65 3.06 -12.53 -4.23
N LEU A 66 3.11 -12.51 -5.56
CA LEU A 66 4.36 -12.41 -6.31
C LEU A 66 5.10 -11.09 -6.05
N LEU A 67 4.39 -9.96 -6.08
CA LEU A 67 4.98 -8.63 -5.89
C LEU A 67 5.58 -8.50 -4.48
N ILE A 68 4.86 -9.00 -3.45
CA ILE A 68 5.34 -8.99 -2.07
C ILE A 68 6.52 -9.95 -1.91
N ARG A 69 6.46 -11.15 -2.49
CA ARG A 69 7.55 -12.14 -2.45
C ARG A 69 8.87 -11.58 -3.01
N TYR A 70 8.79 -10.82 -4.11
CA TYR A 70 9.96 -10.23 -4.76
C TYR A 70 10.16 -8.74 -4.43
N MET A 71 9.51 -8.23 -3.38
CA MET A 71 9.55 -6.80 -3.01
C MET A 71 10.99 -6.31 -2.78
N ALA A 72 11.83 -7.10 -2.11
CA ALA A 72 13.23 -6.77 -1.90
C ALA A 72 14.00 -6.58 -3.22
N LEU A 73 13.73 -7.42 -4.22
CA LEU A 73 14.35 -7.32 -5.55
C LEU A 73 13.87 -6.06 -6.28
N LEU A 74 12.57 -5.74 -6.18
CA LEU A 74 12.00 -4.52 -6.75
C LEU A 74 12.54 -3.23 -6.11
N PHE A 75 13.03 -3.28 -4.86
CA PHE A 75 13.66 -2.13 -4.22
C PHE A 75 15.08 -1.86 -4.70
N VAL A 76 15.83 -2.86 -5.15
CA VAL A 76 17.21 -2.69 -5.64
C VAL A 76 17.32 -1.59 -6.70
N PRO A 77 16.55 -1.59 -7.81
CA PRO A 77 16.66 -0.54 -8.83
C PRO A 77 16.28 0.85 -8.30
N ILE A 78 15.29 0.92 -7.40
CA ILE A 78 14.87 2.17 -6.76
C ILE A 78 16.00 2.72 -5.90
N SER A 79 16.64 1.87 -5.08
CA SER A 79 17.76 2.24 -4.22
C SER A 79 18.99 2.68 -5.01
N VAL A 80 19.33 1.98 -6.11
CA VAL A 80 20.45 2.36 -6.98
C VAL A 80 20.19 3.72 -7.65
N GLY A 81 18.93 4.02 -8.03
CA GLY A 81 18.58 5.34 -8.56
C GLY A 81 18.84 6.49 -7.58
N VAL A 82 18.67 6.25 -6.28
CA VAL A 82 18.96 7.24 -5.22
C VAL A 82 20.48 7.50 -5.09
N MET A 83 21.33 6.53 -5.45
CA MET A 83 22.79 6.71 -5.42
C MET A 83 23.28 7.81 -6.37
N ASN A 84 22.48 8.22 -7.36
CA ASN A 84 22.81 9.36 -8.22
C ASN A 84 22.75 10.72 -7.48
N TYR A 85 22.21 10.75 -6.26
CA TYR A 85 22.06 11.94 -5.42
C TYR A 85 22.84 11.83 -4.10
N THR A 86 23.94 11.07 -4.09
CA THR A 86 24.76 10.81 -2.88
C THR A 86 25.28 12.08 -2.21
N ASP A 87 25.62 13.12 -2.98
CA ASP A 87 26.16 14.36 -2.43
C ASP A 87 25.11 15.11 -1.59
N VAL A 88 23.85 15.14 -2.08
CA VAL A 88 22.73 15.74 -1.34
C VAL A 88 22.37 14.90 -0.12
N LEU A 89 22.37 13.57 -0.29
CA LEU A 89 22.07 12.63 0.79
C LEU A 89 23.05 12.73 1.95
N THR A 90 24.35 12.84 1.65
CA THR A 90 25.40 12.97 2.68
C THR A 90 25.35 14.34 3.36
N ALA A 91 25.13 15.42 2.59
CA ALA A 91 25.00 16.77 3.14
C ALA A 91 23.79 16.91 4.08
N GLN A 92 22.68 16.21 3.82
CA GLN A 92 21.44 16.29 4.58
C GLN A 92 21.11 15.01 5.36
N PHE A 93 22.10 14.15 5.61
CA PHE A 93 21.89 12.85 6.22
C PHE A 93 21.23 12.95 7.61
N GLY A 94 21.71 13.87 8.45
CA GLY A 94 21.15 14.10 9.79
C GLY A 94 19.67 14.46 9.77
N PRO A 95 19.26 15.54 9.08
CA PRO A 95 17.85 15.91 8.93
C PRO A 95 16.97 14.81 8.35
N ILE A 96 17.44 14.05 7.34
CA ILE A 96 16.69 12.94 6.73
C ILE A 96 16.44 11.85 7.75
N VAL A 97 17.48 11.36 8.43
CA VAL A 97 17.33 10.27 9.42
C VAL A 97 16.44 10.69 10.59
N ILE A 98 16.65 11.89 11.14
CA ILE A 98 15.85 12.39 12.27
C ILE A 98 14.39 12.54 11.85
N SER A 99 14.12 13.16 10.70
CA SER A 99 12.73 13.34 10.23
C SER A 99 12.04 12.00 9.95
N CYS A 100 12.72 11.02 9.35
CA CYS A 100 12.18 9.68 9.13
C CYS A 100 11.87 8.94 10.43
N VAL A 101 12.79 8.94 11.41
CA VAL A 101 12.59 8.25 12.68
C VAL A 101 11.47 8.91 13.48
N VAL A 102 11.52 10.24 13.64
CA VAL A 102 10.52 10.98 14.41
C VAL A 102 9.14 10.87 13.78
N SER A 103 9.02 11.02 12.45
CA SER A 103 7.73 10.89 11.76
C SER A 103 7.18 9.47 11.86
N THR A 104 8.02 8.44 11.71
CA THR A 104 7.59 7.04 11.83
C THR A 104 7.07 6.74 13.23
N LEU A 105 7.81 7.13 14.28
CA LEU A 105 7.39 6.92 15.67
C LEU A 105 6.11 7.69 16.00
N LEU A 106 5.99 8.93 15.51
CA LEU A 106 4.82 9.76 15.70
C LEU A 106 3.60 9.15 15.02
N VAL A 107 3.70 8.76 13.75
CA VAL A 107 2.61 8.12 12.99
C VAL A 107 2.19 6.80 13.66
N LEU A 108 3.14 5.94 14.04
CA LEU A 108 2.85 4.69 14.75
C LEU A 108 2.13 4.93 16.08
N SER A 109 2.56 5.92 16.85
CA SER A 109 1.94 6.27 18.14
C SER A 109 0.52 6.80 17.95
N ILE A 110 0.31 7.73 17.01
CA ILE A 110 -1.01 8.31 16.74
C ILE A 110 -1.97 7.25 16.21
N VAL A 111 -1.55 6.47 15.22
CA VAL A 111 -2.38 5.40 14.64
C VAL A 111 -2.68 4.34 15.69
N GLY A 112 -1.69 3.94 16.50
CA GLY A 112 -1.85 2.97 17.58
C GLY A 112 -2.85 3.42 18.64
N VAL A 113 -2.73 4.66 19.15
CA VAL A 113 -3.68 5.22 20.13
C VAL A 113 -5.07 5.39 19.50
N SER A 114 -5.16 5.82 18.24
CA SER A 114 -6.43 5.98 17.53
C SER A 114 -7.14 4.64 17.37
N ALA A 115 -6.42 3.60 16.93
CA ALA A 115 -6.95 2.25 16.81
C ALA A 115 -7.37 1.68 18.18
N HIS A 116 -6.55 1.90 19.22
CA HIS A 116 -6.87 1.46 20.58
C HIS A 116 -8.13 2.16 21.12
N LYS A 117 -8.28 3.47 20.92
CA LYS A 117 -9.51 4.21 21.32
C LYS A 117 -10.75 3.74 20.56
N LEU A 118 -10.61 3.41 19.27
CA LEU A 118 -11.71 2.92 18.45
C LEU A 118 -12.16 1.52 18.89
N HIS A 119 -11.22 0.61 19.19
CA HIS A 119 -11.53 -0.72 19.73
C HIS A 119 -11.90 -0.73 21.23
N SER A 120 -11.52 0.29 22.00
CA SER A 120 -11.89 0.42 23.41
C SER A 120 -13.34 0.92 23.58
N ARG A 121 -14.03 1.29 22.49
CA ARG A 121 -15.50 1.28 22.48
C ARG A 121 -15.97 -0.17 22.37
N LYS A 122 -16.18 -0.78 23.53
CA LYS A 122 -16.81 -2.08 23.79
C LYS A 122 -17.83 -2.47 22.70
N PRO A 123 -17.79 -3.70 22.14
CA PRO A 123 -18.95 -4.23 21.44
C PRO A 123 -20.11 -4.28 22.44
N ALA A 124 -21.10 -3.41 22.24
CA ALA A 124 -22.36 -3.50 22.94
C ALA A 124 -23.12 -4.70 22.38
N GLY A 125 -23.12 -5.81 23.13
CA GLY A 125 -24.01 -6.93 22.89
C GLY A 125 -23.32 -8.27 22.74
N GLU A 126 -23.03 -8.92 23.87
CA GLU A 126 -23.26 -10.36 24.03
C GLU A 126 -23.60 -10.55 25.52
N SER A 127 -24.88 -10.39 25.81
CA SER A 127 -25.53 -10.94 27.00
C SER A 127 -25.42 -12.45 26.91
N GLY A 128 -24.48 -13.03 27.66
CA GLY A 128 -24.48 -14.45 27.94
C GLY A 128 -25.63 -14.76 28.89
N ASP A 129 -26.76 -15.18 28.32
CA ASP A 129 -27.69 -16.07 29.00
C ASP A 129 -27.14 -17.50 28.84
N GLU A 130 -26.45 -17.98 29.87
CA GLU A 130 -26.35 -19.41 30.21
C GLU A 130 -26.66 -19.58 31.71
#